data_AF-A0A834G0H5-F1
#
_entry.id   AF-A0A834G0H5-F1
#
_cell.length_a   1.000
_cell.length_b   1.000
_cell.length_c   1.000
_cell.angle_alpha   90.00
_cell.angle_beta   90.00
_cell.angle_gamma   90.00
#
_symmetry.space_group_name_H-M   'P 1'
#
loop_
_entity.id
_entity.type
_entity.pdbx_description
1 polymer ?
#
loop_
_entity_poly.entity_id
_entity_poly.type
_entity_poly.pdbx_seq_one_letter_code
_entity_poly.pdbx_strand_id
1 'polypeptide(L)'
;MDEKPCAENSREIIECSNGKELAACEENSVMEPFVGMEFESEEAAKVSYDAYGTRFGFIMRVDAFRRSMRDGKVVWRRLVCNKEGFRKHRPRRSENRKPRAITREGCKAMIVVKKEKTGKWVVTRFVKEHNHPLVVAPTNNRRAVLLSQTPDDKDVKIRELTAELQRERKRSAAIQEQLDMVLKDMEEHSSFLSRNIDDIVRSMKEIESKRVVL
;
A
#
# COMPACT_ATOMS: atom_id res chain seq x y z
N MET A 1 -58.16 19.51 57.06
CA MET A 1 -56.85 20.10 57.40
C MET A 1 -55.82 19.18 56.77
N ASP A 2 -55.29 19.38 55.57
CA ASP A 2 -55.34 20.47 54.59
C ASP A 2 -55.23 19.78 53.21
N GLU A 3 -56.23 19.95 52.34
CA GLU A 3 -56.25 20.87 51.20
C GLU A 3 -55.28 20.52 50.04
N LYS A 4 -55.91 20.45 48.86
CA LYS A 4 -55.50 20.20 47.46
C LYS A 4 -54.48 21.28 46.94
N PRO A 5 -54.08 21.40 45.63
CA PRO A 5 -54.62 20.80 44.39
C PRO A 5 -53.65 20.49 43.21
N CYS A 6 -54.23 19.82 42.20
CA CYS A 6 -53.79 19.75 40.80
C CYS A 6 -53.81 21.11 40.09
N ALA A 7 -52.99 21.31 39.06
CA ALA A 7 -53.38 22.08 37.87
C ALA A 7 -52.46 21.80 36.67
N GLU A 8 -53.09 21.75 35.50
CA GLU A 8 -52.55 21.49 34.18
C GLU A 8 -51.96 22.74 33.51
N ASN A 9 -51.03 22.48 32.57
CA ASN A 9 -50.93 23.09 31.23
C ASN A 9 -50.66 24.60 31.06
N SER A 10 -49.51 24.92 30.47
CA SER A 10 -49.42 26.00 29.47
C SER A 10 -48.08 25.98 28.70
N ARG A 11 -48.20 25.91 27.38
CA ARG A 11 -47.15 26.19 26.40
C ARG A 11 -46.77 27.67 26.44
N GLU A 12 -45.48 27.98 26.43
CA GLU A 12 -44.98 29.24 25.87
C GLU A 12 -43.70 28.98 25.08
N ILE A 13 -43.72 29.42 23.82
CA ILE A 13 -42.57 29.56 22.92
C ILE A 13 -42.17 31.04 23.02
N ILE A 14 -40.93 31.36 23.40
CA ILE A 14 -40.32 32.67 23.12
C ILE A 14 -38.85 32.48 22.73
N GLU A 15 -38.51 33.15 21.63
CA GLU A 15 -37.30 33.13 20.81
C GLU A 15 -36.06 33.86 21.38
N CYS A 16 -34.90 33.39 20.89
CA CYS A 16 -33.73 34.14 20.40
C CYS A 16 -32.90 35.04 21.35
N SER A 17 -31.62 34.67 21.58
CA SER A 17 -30.47 35.19 20.79
C SER A 17 -29.08 34.89 21.41
N ASN A 18 -28.16 34.50 20.53
CA ASN A 18 -26.69 34.63 20.57
C ASN A 18 -25.84 34.03 21.70
N GLY A 19 -25.02 33.05 21.31
CA GLY A 19 -23.75 32.78 21.99
C GLY A 19 -23.11 31.47 21.51
N LYS A 20 -22.06 31.59 20.68
CA LYS A 20 -21.08 30.55 20.30
C LYS A 20 -21.19 29.21 21.04
N GLU A 21 -21.51 28.15 20.31
CA GLU A 21 -21.20 26.80 20.75
C GLU A 21 -20.61 26.00 19.59
N LEU A 22 -19.31 25.71 19.71
CA LEU A 22 -18.62 24.68 18.94
C LEU A 22 -19.23 23.33 19.37
N ALA A 23 -20.32 22.97 18.70
CA ALA A 23 -20.98 21.68 18.89
C ALA A 23 -20.12 20.58 18.27
N ALA A 24 -19.24 20.03 19.09
CA ALA A 24 -18.75 18.67 18.93
C ALA A 24 -19.96 17.72 19.07
N CYS A 25 -20.52 17.32 17.93
CA CYS A 25 -21.53 16.29 17.80
C CYS A 25 -20.98 15.33 16.72
N GLU A 26 -20.77 14.03 16.93
CA GLU A 26 -21.33 13.13 17.90
C GLU A 26 -20.33 12.06 18.32
N GLU A 27 -20.54 11.60 19.54
CA GLU A 27 -20.14 10.31 20.07
C GLU A 27 -19.93 9.28 18.96
N ASN A 28 -18.75 8.67 19.00
CA ASN A 28 -18.24 7.73 18.02
C ASN A 28 -19.07 6.42 18.12
N SER A 29 -20.32 6.43 17.72
CA SER A 29 -21.24 5.29 17.72
C SER A 29 -21.11 4.59 16.37
N VAL A 30 -20.06 3.79 16.17
CA VAL A 30 -20.10 2.86 15.03
C VAL A 30 -21.16 1.83 15.32
N MET A 31 -22.26 2.02 14.62
CA MET A 31 -23.32 1.04 14.54
C MET A 31 -22.75 -0.27 14.04
N GLU A 32 -23.13 -1.35 14.73
CA GLU A 32 -22.85 -2.70 14.29
C GLU A 32 -23.54 -2.94 12.93
N PRO A 33 -22.81 -3.36 11.89
CA PRO A 33 -23.42 -3.65 10.60
C PRO A 33 -24.47 -4.76 10.74
N PHE A 34 -25.64 -4.55 10.16
CA PHE A 34 -26.71 -5.55 10.14
C PHE A 34 -27.16 -5.84 8.71
N VAL A 35 -27.79 -6.99 8.51
CA VAL A 35 -28.35 -7.39 7.20
C VAL A 35 -29.50 -6.44 6.86
N GLY A 36 -29.47 -5.84 5.67
CA GLY A 36 -30.41 -4.81 5.24
C GLY A 36 -29.89 -3.38 5.38
N MET A 37 -28.73 -3.16 6.01
CA MET A 37 -28.12 -1.84 6.05
C MET A 37 -27.75 -1.35 4.65
N GLU A 38 -28.12 -0.12 4.31
CA GLU A 38 -27.90 0.49 3.00
C GLU A 38 -26.71 1.48 3.03
N PHE A 39 -25.98 1.55 1.92
CA PHE A 39 -24.90 2.48 1.68
C PHE A 39 -25.05 3.11 0.30
N GLU A 40 -24.59 4.36 0.16
CA GLU A 40 -24.64 5.09 -1.11
C GLU A 40 -23.60 4.58 -2.12
N SER A 41 -22.46 4.07 -1.64
CA SER A 41 -21.35 3.62 -2.46
C SER A 41 -20.69 2.34 -1.93
N GLU A 42 -19.90 1.71 -2.78
CA GLU A 42 -19.11 0.53 -2.40
C GLU A 42 -18.04 0.91 -1.35
N GLU A 43 -17.44 2.09 -1.55
CA GLU A 43 -16.41 2.65 -0.70
C GLU A 43 -16.96 2.99 0.69
N ALA A 44 -18.19 3.54 0.77
CA ALA A 44 -18.86 3.80 2.04
C ALA A 44 -19.07 2.51 2.84
N ALA A 45 -19.55 1.44 2.20
CA ALA A 45 -19.68 0.13 2.84
C ALA A 45 -18.33 -0.42 3.33
N LYS A 46 -17.26 -0.23 2.54
CA LYS A 46 -15.90 -0.65 2.92
C LYS A 46 -15.39 0.11 4.14
N VAL A 47 -15.53 1.44 4.14
CA VAL A 47 -15.09 2.30 5.25
C VAL A 47 -15.86 1.99 6.53
N SER A 48 -17.17 1.78 6.43
CA SER A 48 -18.00 1.38 7.56
C SER A 48 -17.52 0.05 8.18
N TYR A 49 -17.28 -0.98 7.36
CA TYR A 49 -16.79 -2.27 7.87
C TYR A 49 -15.33 -2.22 8.37
N ASP A 50 -14.47 -1.37 7.78
CA ASP A 50 -13.10 -1.14 8.27
C ASP A 50 -13.10 -0.46 9.64
N ALA A 51 -13.98 0.53 9.83
CA ALA A 51 -14.18 1.19 11.12
C ALA A 51 -14.74 0.22 12.17
N TYR A 52 -15.72 -0.62 11.80
CA TYR A 52 -16.22 -1.70 12.64
C TYR A 52 -15.09 -2.67 13.03
N GLY A 53 -14.33 -3.19 12.06
CA GLY A 53 -13.23 -4.11 12.34
C GLY A 53 -12.17 -3.50 13.26
N THR A 54 -11.79 -2.24 13.00
CA THR A 54 -10.80 -1.51 13.80
C THR A 54 -11.20 -1.45 15.27
N ARG A 55 -12.48 -1.14 15.55
CA ARG A 55 -13.05 -1.10 16.92
C ARG A 55 -13.18 -2.47 17.54
N PHE A 56 -13.70 -3.43 16.79
CA PHE A 56 -13.91 -4.80 17.25
C PHE A 56 -12.63 -5.63 17.29
N GLY A 57 -11.45 -5.05 17.08
CA GLY A 57 -10.24 -5.78 17.33
C GLY A 57 -9.78 -6.69 16.17
N PHE A 58 -10.23 -6.47 14.93
CA PHE A 58 -9.69 -7.15 13.74
C PHE A 58 -9.35 -6.20 12.59
N ILE A 59 -8.69 -6.70 11.55
CA ILE A 59 -8.41 -5.96 10.32
C ILE A 59 -9.20 -6.62 9.21
N MET A 60 -9.92 -5.83 8.43
CA MET A 60 -10.66 -6.35 7.28
C MET A 60 -9.75 -6.46 6.04
N ARG A 61 -10.11 -7.35 5.11
CA ARG A 61 -9.52 -7.43 3.78
C ARG A 61 -10.62 -7.57 2.73
N VAL A 62 -10.36 -7.07 1.54
CA VAL A 62 -11.21 -7.33 0.37
C VAL A 62 -10.91 -8.76 -0.11
N ASP A 63 -11.94 -9.59 -0.23
CA ASP A 63 -11.77 -10.98 -0.65
C ASP A 63 -12.14 -11.20 -2.11
N ALA A 64 -13.41 -10.94 -2.45
CA ALA A 64 -13.93 -11.20 -3.77
C ALA A 64 -14.91 -10.11 -4.19
N PHE A 65 -15.08 -9.95 -5.49
CA PHE A 65 -16.07 -9.05 -6.08
C PHE A 65 -16.69 -9.70 -7.32
N ARG A 66 -17.89 -9.28 -7.68
CA ARG A 66 -18.56 -9.65 -8.93
C ARG A 66 -18.92 -8.40 -9.70
N ARG A 67 -18.73 -8.43 -11.02
CA ARG A 67 -19.12 -7.35 -11.94
C ARG A 67 -20.42 -7.70 -12.67
N SER A 68 -21.19 -6.67 -12.99
CA SER A 68 -22.33 -6.77 -13.92
C SER A 68 -21.81 -7.19 -15.28
N MET A 69 -22.51 -8.12 -15.93
CA MET A 69 -22.17 -8.55 -17.29
C MET A 69 -22.53 -7.48 -18.33
N ARG A 70 -23.49 -6.60 -18.02
CA ARG A 70 -23.96 -5.54 -18.93
C ARG A 70 -23.08 -4.29 -18.86
N ASP A 71 -22.74 -3.85 -17.66
CA ASP A 71 -22.09 -2.54 -17.45
C ASP A 71 -20.63 -2.64 -17.00
N GLY A 72 -20.12 -3.85 -16.71
CA GLY A 72 -18.79 -4.05 -16.13
C GLY A 72 -18.60 -3.51 -14.71
N LYS A 73 -19.59 -2.79 -14.15
CA LYS A 73 -19.56 -2.20 -12.80
C LYS A 73 -19.63 -3.27 -11.71
N VAL A 74 -19.00 -3.04 -10.56
CA VAL A 74 -19.09 -3.97 -9.41
C VAL A 74 -20.51 -3.95 -8.87
N VAL A 75 -21.10 -5.14 -8.70
CA VAL A 75 -22.47 -5.33 -8.18
C VAL A 75 -22.51 -6.12 -6.88
N TRP A 76 -21.39 -6.68 -6.47
CA TRP A 76 -21.29 -7.50 -5.29
C TRP A 76 -19.86 -7.48 -4.77
N ARG A 77 -19.71 -7.39 -3.46
CA ARG A 77 -18.41 -7.32 -2.80
C ARG A 77 -18.46 -8.14 -1.51
N ARG A 78 -17.39 -8.91 -1.28
CA ARG A 78 -17.15 -9.67 -0.06
C ARG A 78 -15.94 -9.12 0.66
N LEU A 79 -16.15 -8.77 1.92
CA LEU A 79 -15.12 -8.27 2.83
C LEU A 79 -15.02 -9.26 3.99
N VAL A 80 -13.79 -9.63 4.38
CA VAL A 80 -13.54 -10.70 5.37
C VAL A 80 -12.49 -10.27 6.38
N CYS A 81 -12.37 -11.00 7.49
CA CYS A 81 -11.26 -10.81 8.42
C CYS A 81 -9.89 -11.16 7.77
N ASN A 82 -8.80 -10.51 8.18
CA ASN A 82 -7.45 -10.83 7.72
C ASN A 82 -7.04 -12.28 8.02
N LYS A 83 -7.55 -12.85 9.12
CA LYS A 83 -7.32 -14.25 9.54
C LYS A 83 -8.27 -15.25 8.84
N GLU A 84 -9.05 -14.83 7.84
CA GLU A 84 -10.01 -15.68 7.12
C GLU A 84 -9.34 -16.77 6.27
N GLY A 85 -9.99 -17.93 6.25
CA GLY A 85 -9.62 -19.09 5.44
C GLY A 85 -8.36 -19.80 5.92
N PHE A 86 -7.91 -20.79 5.14
CA PHE A 86 -6.63 -21.47 5.35
C PHE A 86 -5.77 -21.26 4.11
N ARG A 87 -4.46 -21.00 4.31
CA ARG A 87 -3.55 -20.92 3.18
C ARG A 87 -3.38 -22.33 2.62
N LYS A 88 -3.87 -22.57 1.39
CA LYS A 88 -3.61 -23.83 0.68
C LYS A 88 -2.11 -24.07 0.65
N HIS A 89 -1.67 -25.23 1.10
CA HIS A 89 -0.28 -25.65 1.05
C HIS A 89 0.15 -25.70 -0.42
N ARG A 90 0.82 -24.65 -0.90
CA ARG A 90 1.45 -24.69 -2.23
C ARG A 90 2.77 -25.43 -2.06
N PRO A 91 3.04 -26.50 -2.84
CA PRO A 91 4.35 -27.11 -2.86
C PRO A 91 5.40 -26.03 -3.19
N ARG A 92 6.54 -26.09 -2.47
CA ARG A 92 7.64 -25.12 -2.59
C ARG A 92 8.02 -24.94 -4.05
N ARG A 93 7.91 -23.73 -4.58
CA ARG A 93 8.43 -23.39 -5.93
C ARG A 93 9.86 -22.83 -5.91
N SER A 94 10.46 -22.63 -4.75
CA SER A 94 11.84 -22.18 -4.61
C SER A 94 12.25 -22.26 -3.13
N GLU A 95 13.43 -22.83 -2.88
CA GLU A 95 14.03 -23.00 -1.56
C GLU A 95 14.51 -21.66 -0.95
N ASN A 96 14.64 -20.61 -1.77
CA ASN A 96 15.27 -19.34 -1.40
C ASN A 96 14.30 -18.29 -0.82
N ARG A 97 13.05 -18.66 -0.49
CA ARG A 97 12.09 -17.74 0.12
C ARG A 97 11.74 -18.22 1.53
N LYS A 98 12.12 -17.42 2.54
CA LYS A 98 11.68 -17.62 3.94
C LYS A 98 10.16 -17.89 3.96
N PRO A 99 9.69 -18.95 4.65
CA PRO A 99 8.27 -19.22 4.77
C PRO A 99 7.58 -18.01 5.41
N ARG A 100 6.66 -17.35 4.69
CA ARG A 100 5.80 -16.33 5.32
C ARG A 100 4.96 -17.04 6.38
N ALA A 101 4.97 -16.52 7.60
CA ALA A 101 4.17 -17.03 8.71
C ALA A 101 2.72 -17.28 8.28
N ILE A 102 2.13 -18.38 8.75
CA ILE A 102 0.73 -18.72 8.49
C ILE A 102 -0.12 -17.80 9.36
N THR A 103 -0.66 -16.74 8.79
CA THR A 103 -1.49 -15.75 9.50
C THR A 103 -3.00 -16.03 9.38
N ARG A 104 -3.40 -17.08 8.65
CA ARG A 104 -4.80 -17.42 8.39
C ARG A 104 -5.22 -18.62 9.24
N GLU A 105 -6.09 -18.36 10.21
CA GLU A 105 -6.54 -19.31 11.25
C GLU A 105 -7.91 -19.91 10.93
N GLY A 106 -8.46 -19.66 9.74
CA GLY A 106 -9.78 -20.18 9.35
C GLY A 106 -10.96 -19.32 9.82
N CYS A 107 -10.74 -18.04 10.12
CA CYS A 107 -11.78 -17.14 10.58
C CYS A 107 -12.94 -17.07 9.57
N LYS A 108 -14.19 -17.03 10.05
CA LYS A 108 -15.39 -16.98 9.19
C LYS A 108 -16.06 -15.61 9.17
N ALA A 109 -15.55 -14.65 9.93
CA ALA A 109 -16.09 -13.31 10.01
C ALA A 109 -16.04 -12.60 8.64
N MET A 110 -17.20 -12.16 8.17
CA MET A 110 -17.36 -11.57 6.86
C MET A 110 -18.61 -10.72 6.74
N ILE A 111 -18.55 -9.72 5.85
CA ILE A 111 -19.71 -8.97 5.38
C ILE A 111 -19.79 -9.03 3.86
N VAL A 112 -21.01 -9.10 3.34
CA VAL A 112 -21.30 -9.15 1.91
C VAL A 112 -22.27 -8.05 1.57
N VAL A 113 -21.85 -7.19 0.65
CA VAL A 113 -22.69 -6.10 0.14
C VAL A 113 -23.01 -6.32 -1.33
N LYS A 114 -24.24 -6.01 -1.71
CA LYS A 114 -24.76 -6.17 -3.06
C LYS A 114 -25.38 -4.85 -3.51
N LYS A 115 -25.13 -4.48 -4.76
CA LYS A 115 -25.78 -3.34 -5.40
C LYS A 115 -27.19 -3.71 -5.82
N GLU A 116 -28.16 -2.91 -5.38
CA GLU A 116 -29.56 -3.02 -5.77
C GLU A 116 -29.85 -2.25 -7.06
N LYS A 117 -31.03 -2.51 -7.65
CA LYS A 117 -31.50 -1.82 -8.86
C LYS A 117 -31.66 -0.31 -8.63
N THR A 118 -31.92 0.10 -7.39
CA THR A 118 -31.99 1.49 -6.92
C THR A 118 -30.64 2.21 -6.96
N GLY A 119 -29.53 1.47 -7.16
CA GLY A 119 -28.18 2.01 -7.15
C GLY A 119 -27.47 1.97 -5.79
N LYS A 120 -28.22 1.73 -4.72
CA LYS A 120 -27.72 1.59 -3.35
C LYS A 120 -27.04 0.25 -3.12
N TRP A 121 -26.17 0.20 -2.12
CA TRP A 121 -25.43 -0.99 -1.69
C TRP A 121 -26.00 -1.52 -0.38
N VAL A 122 -26.50 -2.76 -0.39
CA VAL A 122 -27.17 -3.34 0.77
C VAL A 122 -26.37 -4.51 1.33
N VAL A 123 -26.26 -4.59 2.65
CA VAL A 123 -25.66 -5.73 3.36
C VAL A 123 -26.59 -6.93 3.24
N THR A 124 -26.13 -7.97 2.54
CA THR A 124 -26.89 -9.22 2.32
C THR A 124 -26.50 -10.32 3.28
N ARG A 125 -25.28 -10.29 3.83
CA ARG A 125 -24.80 -11.27 4.78
C ARG A 125 -23.80 -10.63 5.71
N PHE A 126 -23.95 -10.88 7.00
CA PHE A 126 -23.02 -10.45 8.03
C PHE A 126 -22.76 -11.63 8.99
N VAL A 127 -21.49 -11.94 9.21
CA VAL A 127 -21.02 -12.97 10.14
C VAL A 127 -20.06 -12.32 11.10
N LYS A 128 -20.46 -12.21 12.36
CA LYS A 128 -19.70 -11.60 13.45
C LYS A 128 -18.68 -12.55 14.08
N GLU A 129 -18.90 -13.85 13.98
CA GLU A 129 -18.12 -14.84 14.72
C GLU A 129 -16.66 -14.91 14.25
N HIS A 130 -15.75 -14.72 15.20
CA HIS A 130 -14.31 -14.91 15.03
C HIS A 130 -13.87 -16.17 15.77
N ASN A 131 -12.94 -16.92 15.19
CA ASN A 131 -12.33 -18.10 15.81
C ASN A 131 -10.96 -17.80 16.45
N HIS A 132 -10.69 -16.52 16.70
CA HIS A 132 -9.43 -16.03 17.23
C HIS A 132 -9.69 -14.85 18.18
N PRO A 133 -8.80 -14.59 19.16
CA PRO A 133 -8.94 -13.44 20.03
C PRO A 133 -8.94 -12.14 19.22
N LEU A 134 -9.81 -11.21 19.62
CA LEU A 134 -9.93 -9.87 19.08
C LEU A 134 -9.18 -8.91 20.00
N VAL A 135 -8.06 -8.36 19.53
CA VAL A 135 -7.23 -7.47 20.35
C VAL A 135 -7.72 -6.04 20.17
N VAL A 136 -8.69 -5.59 20.95
CA VAL A 136 -9.12 -4.18 20.94
C VAL A 136 -7.98 -3.34 21.50
N ALA A 137 -7.19 -2.73 20.62
CA ALA A 137 -6.18 -1.76 21.02
C ALA A 137 -6.82 -0.37 20.96
N PRO A 138 -6.63 0.50 21.96
CA PRO A 138 -7.12 1.87 21.93
C PRO A 138 -6.60 2.59 20.68
N THR A 139 -7.44 3.48 20.17
CA THR A 139 -7.73 3.81 18.76
C THR A 139 -6.60 4.36 17.88
N ASN A 140 -5.35 4.43 18.31
CA ASN A 140 -4.26 5.00 17.48
C ASN A 140 -3.17 4.02 17.07
N ASN A 141 -3.18 2.80 17.59
CA ASN A 141 -1.97 1.98 17.51
C ASN A 141 -2.03 0.83 16.49
N ARG A 142 -3.11 0.54 15.75
CA ARG A 142 -3.10 -0.65 14.88
C ARG A 142 -2.35 -0.48 13.56
N ARG A 143 -2.43 0.69 12.93
CA ARG A 143 -1.56 1.03 11.80
C ARG A 143 -0.11 1.24 12.28
N ALA A 144 0.07 1.77 13.50
CA ALA A 144 1.38 1.95 14.10
C ALA A 144 2.00 0.67 14.69
N VAL A 145 1.24 -0.36 15.07
CA VAL A 145 1.75 -1.61 15.71
C VAL A 145 2.31 -2.59 14.69
N LEU A 146 1.92 -2.48 13.42
CA LEU A 146 2.72 -3.05 12.33
C LEU A 146 4.08 -2.33 12.15
N LEU A 147 4.23 -1.12 12.70
CA LEU A 147 5.41 -0.27 12.64
C LEU A 147 6.14 -0.10 13.99
N SER A 148 5.63 -0.68 15.08
CA SER A 148 6.19 -0.55 16.44
C SER A 148 6.66 -1.89 17.00
N GLN A 149 7.17 -2.75 16.13
CA GLN A 149 8.22 -3.69 16.56
C GLN A 149 9.47 -2.82 16.63
N THR A 150 10.14 -2.84 17.79
CA THR A 150 11.48 -2.28 18.02
C THR A 150 12.36 -2.34 16.77
N PRO A 151 13.21 -1.34 16.46
CA PRO A 151 13.89 -1.21 15.16
C PRO A 151 14.35 -2.59 14.69
N ASP A 152 13.61 -3.12 13.70
CA ASP A 152 13.61 -4.56 13.41
C ASP A 152 15.04 -4.98 13.08
N ASP A 153 15.46 -6.20 13.40
CA ASP A 153 16.71 -6.79 12.87
C ASP A 153 16.84 -6.61 11.34
N LYS A 154 15.68 -6.49 10.67
CA LYS A 154 15.56 -6.16 9.24
C LYS A 154 16.05 -4.76 8.92
N ASP A 155 15.74 -3.74 9.72
CA ASP A 155 16.20 -2.37 9.52
C ASP A 155 17.71 -2.25 9.74
N VAL A 156 18.26 -2.98 10.72
CA VAL A 156 19.71 -3.12 10.89
C VAL A 156 20.33 -3.77 9.66
N LYS A 157 19.75 -4.88 9.17
CA LYS A 157 20.24 -5.55 7.97
C LYS A 157 20.10 -4.67 6.71
N ILE A 158 19.05 -3.87 6.61
CA ILE A 158 18.86 -2.91 5.50
C ILE A 158 20.00 -1.89 5.53
N ARG A 159 20.30 -1.29 6.68
CA ARG A 159 21.39 -0.31 6.81
C ARG A 159 22.75 -0.93 6.48
N GLU A 160 23.00 -2.12 7.01
CA GLU A 160 24.25 -2.86 6.77
C GLU A 160 24.44 -3.18 5.27
N LEU A 161 23.44 -3.79 4.63
CA LEU A 161 23.48 -4.11 3.20
C LEU A 161 23.56 -2.85 2.33
N THR A 162 22.91 -1.76 2.74
CA THR A 162 23.00 -0.48 2.02
C THR A 162 24.42 0.07 2.07
N ALA A 163 25.07 0.01 3.24
CA ALA A 163 26.46 0.43 3.40
C ALA A 163 27.42 -0.48 2.60
N GLU A 164 27.18 -1.79 2.58
CA GLU A 164 27.98 -2.73 1.80
C GLU A 164 27.85 -2.50 0.29
N LEU A 165 26.62 -2.31 -0.20
CA LEU A 165 26.36 -1.94 -1.60
C LEU A 165 27.05 -0.63 -1.98
N GLN A 166 27.05 0.37 -1.08
CA GLN A 166 27.75 1.63 -1.33
C GLN A 166 29.27 1.46 -1.43
N ARG A 167 29.88 0.59 -0.60
CA ARG A 167 31.31 0.28 -0.69
C ARG A 167 31.65 -0.41 -2.00
N GLU A 168 30.86 -1.40 -2.41
CA GLU A 168 31.04 -2.09 -3.69
C GLU A 168 30.88 -1.15 -4.88
N ARG A 169 29.88 -0.26 -4.87
CA ARG A 169 29.72 0.76 -5.92
C ARG A 169 30.95 1.67 -6.04
N LYS A 170 31.56 2.06 -4.92
CA LYS A 170 32.80 2.86 -4.92
C LYS A 170 33.98 2.08 -5.52
N ARG A 171 34.13 0.81 -5.17
CA ARG A 171 35.16 -0.07 -5.76
C ARG A 171 34.96 -0.23 -7.27
N SER A 172 33.73 -0.51 -7.69
CA SER A 172 33.37 -0.63 -9.10
C SER A 172 33.64 0.67 -9.87
N ALA A 173 33.33 1.83 -9.30
CA ALA A 173 33.60 3.12 -9.92
C ALA A 173 35.11 3.36 -10.10
N ALA A 174 35.94 3.04 -9.09
CA ALA A 174 37.39 3.17 -9.20
C ALA A 174 37.98 2.26 -10.29
N ILE A 175 37.50 1.02 -10.40
CA ILE A 175 37.93 0.10 -11.46
C ILE A 175 37.48 0.61 -12.84
N GLN A 176 36.25 1.13 -12.93
CA GLN A 176 35.72 1.74 -14.15
C GLN A 176 36.61 2.91 -14.60
N GLU A 177 36.97 3.81 -13.69
CA GLU A 177 37.87 4.95 -13.97
C GLU A 177 39.25 4.49 -14.45
N GLN A 178 39.79 3.44 -13.85
CA GLN A 178 41.07 2.86 -14.30
C GLN A 178 40.97 2.29 -15.72
N LEU A 179 39.88 1.59 -16.05
CA LEU A 179 39.64 1.08 -17.39
C LEU A 179 39.48 2.22 -18.41
N ASP A 180 38.71 3.26 -18.07
CA ASP A 180 38.50 4.41 -18.95
C ASP A 180 39.82 5.14 -19.25
N MET A 181 40.72 5.26 -18.26
CA MET A 181 42.07 5.81 -18.47
C MET A 181 42.89 4.97 -19.44
N VAL A 182 42.93 3.64 -19.25
CA VAL A 182 43.68 2.74 -20.14
C VAL A 182 43.13 2.78 -21.57
N LEU A 183 41.80 2.80 -21.72
CA LEU A 183 41.16 2.90 -23.03
C LEU A 183 41.52 4.23 -23.73
N LYS A 184 41.54 5.34 -22.98
CA LYS A 184 41.94 6.65 -23.51
C LYS A 184 43.40 6.64 -23.99
N ASP A 185 44.30 6.07 -23.19
CA ASP A 185 45.72 5.94 -23.58
C ASP A 185 45.87 5.10 -24.86
N MET A 186 45.13 3.99 -24.97
CA MET A 186 45.11 3.17 -26.18
C MET A 186 44.61 3.93 -27.41
N GLU A 187 43.57 4.74 -27.27
CA GLU A 187 43.03 5.59 -28.35
C GLU A 187 44.01 6.67 -28.80
N GLU A 188 44.68 7.32 -27.83
CA GLU A 188 45.72 8.33 -28.10
C GLU A 188 46.91 7.71 -28.83
N HIS A 189 47.39 6.55 -28.35
CA HIS A 189 48.46 5.80 -29.01
C HIS A 189 48.08 5.37 -30.43
N SER A 190 46.86 4.86 -30.63
CA SER A 190 46.35 4.48 -31.95
C SER A 190 46.30 5.69 -32.91
N SER A 191 45.78 6.82 -32.41
CA SER A 191 45.70 8.07 -33.17
C SER A 191 47.10 8.60 -33.55
N PHE A 192 48.06 8.51 -32.64
CA PHE A 192 49.45 8.91 -32.89
C PHE A 192 50.09 8.04 -33.98
N LEU A 193 49.95 6.72 -33.89
CA LEU A 193 50.47 5.80 -34.89
C LEU A 193 49.83 6.04 -36.27
N SER A 194 48.52 6.27 -36.32
CA SER A 194 47.83 6.60 -37.57
C SER A 194 48.40 7.86 -38.22
N ARG A 195 48.58 8.95 -37.46
CA ARG A 195 49.17 10.20 -37.99
C ARG A 195 50.59 9.98 -38.52
N ASN A 196 51.41 9.24 -37.78
CA ASN A 196 52.77 8.96 -38.21
C ASN A 196 52.81 8.13 -39.51
N ILE A 197 51.92 7.14 -39.64
CA ILE A 197 51.76 6.36 -40.88
C ILE A 197 51.34 7.28 -42.03
N ASP A 198 50.36 8.16 -41.82
CA ASP A 198 49.87 9.09 -42.84
C ASP A 198 50.98 10.05 -43.33
N ASP A 199 51.83 10.53 -42.42
CA ASP A 199 52.96 11.41 -42.76
C ASP A 199 54.05 10.67 -43.54
N ILE A 200 54.35 9.41 -43.19
CA ILE A 200 55.26 8.56 -43.96
C ILE A 200 54.70 8.29 -45.36
N VAL A 201 53.42 7.91 -45.47
CA VAL A 201 52.75 7.66 -46.75
C VAL A 201 52.75 8.92 -47.62
N ARG A 202 52.48 10.10 -47.05
CA ARG A 202 52.54 11.38 -47.77
C ARG A 202 53.95 11.64 -48.29
N SER A 203 54.96 11.44 -47.45
CA SER A 203 56.37 11.60 -47.82
C SER A 203 56.78 10.65 -48.95
N MET A 204 56.34 9.38 -48.89
CA MET A 204 56.59 8.39 -49.96
C MET A 204 55.95 8.82 -51.29
N LYS A 205 54.69 9.29 -51.26
CA LYS A 205 53.99 9.79 -52.46
C LYS A 205 54.68 11.00 -53.09
N GLU A 206 55.20 11.92 -52.28
CA GLU A 206 55.96 13.07 -52.79
C GLU A 206 57.26 12.63 -53.47
N ILE A 207 57.96 11.65 -52.91
CA ILE A 207 59.18 11.09 -53.50
C ILE A 207 58.87 10.37 -54.82
N GLU A 208 57.82 9.56 -54.86
CA GLU A 208 57.36 8.89 -56.09
C GLU A 208 56.98 9.92 -57.17
N SER A 209 56.25 10.97 -56.80
CA SER A 209 55.86 12.03 -57.74
C SER A 209 57.06 12.77 -58.33
N LYS A 210 58.11 13.03 -57.53
CA LYS A 210 59.37 13.64 -58.03
C LYS A 210 60.14 12.72 -58.97
N ARG A 211 59.97 11.40 -58.84
CA ARG A 211 60.63 10.39 -59.68
C ARG A 211 59.96 10.17 -61.03
N VAL A 212 58.68 10.52 -61.16
CA VAL A 212 57.89 10.39 -62.41
C VAL A 212 58.01 11.62 -63.32
N VAL A 213 58.53 12.74 -62.81
CA VAL A 213 58.64 14.03 -63.54
C VAL A 213 60.05 14.25 -64.15
N LEU A 214 61.01 13.34 -63.91
CA LEU A 214 62.34 13.29 -64.55
C LEU A 214 62.38 12.16 -65.58
#